data_AF-A0A5D2LYQ2-F1
#
_entry.id   AF-A0A5D2LYQ2-F1
#
_cell.length_a   1.000
_cell.length_b   1.000
_cell.length_c   1.000
_cell.angle_alpha   90.00
_cell.angle_beta   90.00
_cell.angle_gamma   90.00
#
_symmetry.space_group_name_H-M   'P 1'
#
loop_
_entity.id
_entity.type
_entity.pdbx_description
1 polymer ?
#
loop_
_entity_poly.entity_id
_entity_poly.type
_entity_poly.pdbx_seq_one_letter_code
_entity_poly.pdbx_strand_id
1 'polypeptide(L)' 'MPEKGCLPNEFSFGILVRGYCRFGLANKGLELLDEMRSSGIFPNRVVYNTLISSFYKEADMQAAASNVLPTLSLLIWG' A
#
# COMPACT_ATOMS: atom_id res chain seq x y z
N MET A 1 17.02 -9.14 -4.26
CA MET A 1 17.97 -8.01 -4.48
C MET A 1 19.15 -7.91 -3.50
N PRO A 2 19.27 -8.66 -2.39
CA PRO A 2 20.54 -8.74 -1.65
C PRO A 2 21.64 -9.51 -2.39
N GLU A 3 21.26 -10.45 -3.25
CA GLU A 3 22.15 -11.45 -3.89
C GLU A 3 23.21 -10.86 -4.84
N LYS A 4 23.15 -9.57 -5.18
CA LYS A 4 24.15 -8.90 -6.03
C LYS A 4 25.03 -7.89 -5.28
N GLY A 5 24.96 -7.85 -3.95
CA GLY A 5 25.73 -6.89 -3.14
C GLY A 5 25.23 -5.44 -3.23
N CYS A 6 24.11 -5.18 -3.92
CA CYS A 6 23.45 -3.88 -3.90
C CYS A 6 22.55 -3.78 -2.67
N LEU A 7 22.99 -3.06 -1.65
CA LEU A 7 22.17 -2.78 -0.48
C LEU A 7 21.02 -1.84 -0.87
N PRO A 8 19.76 -2.19 -0.53
CA PRO A 8 18.64 -1.29 -0.75
C PRO A 8 18.84 -0.01 0.08
N ASN A 9 18.42 1.12 -0.47
CA ASN A 9 18.44 2.42 0.18
C ASN A 9 17.04 3.00 0.29
N GLU A 10 16.91 4.16 0.94
CA GLU A 10 15.65 4.88 1.11
C GLU A 10 14.86 5.02 -0.21
N PHE A 11 15.55 5.34 -1.31
CA PHE A 11 14.93 5.47 -2.64
C PHE A 11 14.37 4.14 -3.15
N SER A 12 15.11 3.04 -2.99
CA SER A 12 14.70 1.71 -3.43
C SER A 12 13.40 1.28 -2.74
N PHE A 13 13.35 1.45 -1.41
CA PHE A 13 12.14 1.18 -0.64
C PHE A 13 11.00 2.13 -1.03
N GLY A 14 11.26 3.41 -1.22
CA GLY A 14 10.25 4.37 -1.65
C GLY A 14 9.64 4.07 -3.03
N ILE A 15 10.39 3.43 -3.93
CA ILE A 15 9.87 2.93 -5.21
C ILE A 15 8.94 1.74 -4.96
N LEU A 16 9.38 0.76 -4.16
CA LEU A 16 8.60 -0.44 -3.88
C LEU A 16 7.30 -0.13 -3.11
N VAL A 17 7.35 0.73 -2.09
CA VAL A 17 6.16 1.16 -1.33
C VAL A 17 5.14 1.83 -2.26
N ARG A 18 5.58 2.75 -3.13
CA ARG A 18 4.69 3.38 -4.12
C ARG A 18 4.11 2.35 -5.10
N GLY A 19 4.92 1.40 -5.54
CA GLY A 19 4.47 0.28 -6.38
C GLY A 19 3.35 -0.50 -5.70
N TYR A 20 3.57 -1.01 -4.49
CA TYR A 20 2.58 -1.76 -3.75
C TYR A 20 1.29 -0.96 -3.48
N CYS A 21 1.39 0.29 -3.03
CA CYS A 21 0.23 1.15 -2.81
C CYS A 21 -0.57 1.40 -4.09
N ARG A 22 0.10 1.52 -5.26
CA ARG A 22 -0.60 1.71 -6.54
C ARG A 22 -1.48 0.51 -6.92
N PHE A 23 -1.11 -0.69 -6.48
CA PHE A 23 -1.85 -1.92 -6.74
C PHE A 23 -2.83 -2.30 -5.61
N GLY A 24 -3.11 -1.39 -4.67
CA GLY A 24 -4.00 -1.68 -3.53
C GLY A 24 -3.41 -2.71 -2.56
N LEU A 25 -2.09 -2.79 -2.49
CA LEU A 25 -1.34 -3.69 -1.62
C LEU A 25 -0.68 -2.89 -0.49
N ALA A 26 -1.39 -1.94 0.13
CA ALA A 26 -0.84 -1.07 1.18
C ALA A 26 -0.23 -1.87 2.35
N ASN A 27 -0.77 -3.03 2.67
CA ASN A 27 -0.22 -3.95 3.69
C ASN A 27 1.22 -4.40 3.38
N LYS A 28 1.53 -4.74 2.13
CA LYS A 28 2.91 -5.04 1.71
C LYS A 28 3.81 -3.82 1.78
N GLY A 29 3.24 -2.63 1.57
CA GLY A 29 3.93 -1.37 1.79
C GLY A 29 4.29 -1.13 3.26
N LEU A 30 3.47 -1.57 4.21
CA LEU A 30 3.79 -1.55 5.64
C LEU A 30 4.91 -2.52 6.00
N GLU A 31 4.88 -3.75 5.47
CA GLU A 31 5.96 -4.73 5.68
C GLU A 31 7.31 -4.15 5.25
N LEU A 32 7.36 -3.45 4.12
CA LEU A 32 8.56 -2.75 3.66
C LEU A 32 8.97 -1.58 4.57
N LEU A 33 8.00 -0.88 5.18
CA LEU A 33 8.29 0.19 6.13
C LEU A 33 9.02 -0.36 7.37
N ASP A 34 8.60 -1.54 7.84
CA ASP A 34 9.24 -2.23 8.96
C ASP A 34 10.60 -2.81 8.55
N GLU A 35 10.73 -3.33 7.33
CA GLU A 35 12.02 -3.75 6.76
C GLU A 35 13.01 -2.59 6.68
N MET A 36 12.59 -1.40 6.21
CA MET A 36 13.42 -0.18 6.20
C MET A 36 13.97 0.11 7.59
N ARG A 37 13.09 0.14 8.60
CA ARG A 37 13.46 0.43 9.99
C ARG A 37 14.44 -0.60 10.54
N SER A 38 14.19 -1.89 10.30
CA SER A 38 15.07 -2.98 10.73
C SER A 38 16.44 -2.94 10.06
N SER A 39 16.52 -2.38 8.85
CA SER A 39 17.74 -2.19 8.07
C SER A 39 18.49 -0.90 8.42
N GLY A 40 18.02 -0.14 9.42
CA GLY A 40 18.62 1.15 9.81
C GLY A 40 18.35 2.30 8.82
N ILE A 41 17.41 2.11 7.89
CA ILE A 41 17.05 3.10 6.87
C ILE A 41 15.80 3.83 7.36
N PHE A 42 15.89 5.14 7.51
CA PHE A 42 14.76 5.93 7.97
C PHE A 42 13.76 6.18 6.83
N PRO A 43 12.48 5.82 7.01
CA PRO A 43 11.45 6.18 6.05
C PRO A 43 11.26 7.69 6.02
N ASN A 44 11.16 8.25 4.82
CA ASN A 44 10.89 9.68 4.65
C ASN A 44 9.40 10.02 4.66
N ARG A 45 9.11 11.32 4.64
CA ARG A 45 7.75 11.85 4.58
C ARG A 45 6.95 11.32 3.38
N VAL A 46 7.61 11.06 2.24
CA VAL A 46 6.96 10.55 1.02
C VAL A 46 6.45 9.13 1.25
N VAL A 47 7.23 8.26 1.89
CA VAL A 47 6.82 6.89 2.23
C VAL A 47 5.59 6.89 3.12
N TYR A 48 5.61 7.66 4.21
CA TYR A 48 4.46 7.78 5.13
C TYR A 48 3.21 8.32 4.43
N ASN A 49 3.34 9.42 3.69
CA ASN A 49 2.20 10.02 2.98
C ASN A 49 1.60 9.04 1.95
N THR A 50 2.45 8.27 1.28
CA THR A 50 2.02 7.26 0.30
C THR A 50 1.20 6.17 0.96
N LEU A 51 1.66 5.64 2.10
CA LEU A 51 0.93 4.60 2.85
C LEU A 51 -0.41 5.12 3.36
N ILE A 52 -0.41 6.28 4.02
CA ILE A 52 -1.64 6.90 4.56
C ILE A 52 -2.66 7.13 3.44
N SER A 53 -2.23 7.69 2.30
CA SER A 53 -3.13 7.90 1.17
C SER A 53 -3.67 6.61 0.58
N SER A 54 -2.88 5.54 0.56
CA SER A 54 -3.32 4.22 0.08
C SER A 54 -4.38 3.62 0.97
N PHE A 55 -4.15 3.59 2.29
CA PHE A 55 -5.12 3.04 3.25
C PHE A 55 -6.45 3.81 3.24
N TYR A 56 -6.39 5.13 3.09
CA TYR A 56 -7.60 5.93 2.96
C TYR A 56 -8.42 5.54 1.72
N LYS A 57 -7.76 5.36 0.57
CA LYS A 57 -8.42 4.95 -0.68
C LYS A 57 -8.99 3.54 -0.59
N GLU A 58 -8.25 2.61 0.02
CA GLU A 58 -8.72 1.23 0.22
C GLU A 58 -9.96 1.20 1.12
N ALA A 59 -9.95 1.96 2.23
CA ALA A 59 -11.10 2.05 3.13
C ALA A 59 -12.34 2.65 2.44
N ASP A 60 -12.15 3.71 1.65
CA ASP A 60 -13.24 4.34 0.89
C ASP A 60 -13.81 3.39 -0.17
N MET A 61 -12.95 2.66 -0.88
CA MET A 61 -13.36 1.64 -1.86
C MET A 61 -14.12 0.49 -1.19
N GLN A 62 -13.69 0.07 0.01
CA GLN A 62 -14.37 -0.96 0.80
C GLN A 62 -15.78 -0.49 1.21
N ALA A 63 -15.91 0.76 1.67
CA ALA A 63 -17.19 1.37 2.04
C ALA A 63 -18.13 1.53 0.83
N ALA A 64 -17.60 1.95 -0.31
CA ALA A 64 -18.34 2.02 -1.56
C ALA A 64 -18.85 0.62 -1.99
N ALA A 65 -17.99 -0.40 -1.93
CA ALA A 65 -18.36 -1.76 -2.27
C ALA A 65 -19.48 -2.31 -1.35
N SER A 66 -19.38 -2.10 -0.03
CA SER A 66 -20.40 -2.57 0.92
C SER A 66 -21.77 -1.92 0.70
N ASN A 67 -21.81 -0.68 0.21
CA ASN A 67 -23.06 0.05 -0.04
C ASN A 67 -23.67 -0.30 -1.41
N VAL A 68 -22.83 -0.52 -2.43
CA VAL A 68 -23.27 -0.73 -3.81
C VAL A 68 -23.65 -2.19 -4.09
N LEU A 69 -22.91 -3.16 -3.54
CA LEU A 69 -23.16 -4.59 -3.79
C LEU A 69 -24.59 -5.05 -3.44
N PRO A 70 -25.19 -4.65 -2.30
CA PRO A 70 -26.58 -5.00 -1.99
C PRO A 70 -27.57 -4.40 -3.00
N THR A 71 -27.36 -3.15 -3.39
CA THR A 71 -28.21 -2.44 -4.34
C THR A 71 -28.21 -3.11 -5.72
N LEU A 72 -27.03 -3.54 -6.19
CA LEU A 72 -26.91 -4.26 -7.45
C LEU A 72 -27.54 -5.67 -7.39
N SER A 73 -27.45 -6.35 -6.24
CA SER A 73 -28.08 -7.66 -6.06
C SER A 73 -29.62 -7.61 -6.16
N LEU A 74 -30.24 -6.54 -5.65
CA LEU A 74 -31.69 -6.34 -5.73
C LEU A 74 -32.15 -6.05 -7.15
N LEU A 75 -31.32 -5.41 -7.99
CA LEU A 75 -31.65 -5.11 -9.39
C LEU A 75 -31.57 -6.32 -10.32
N ILE A 76 -30.79 -7.35 -9.97
CA ILE A 76 -30.61 -8.54 -10.80
C ILE A 76 -31.69 -9.60 -10.50
N TRP A 77 -32.26 -9.58 -9.30
CA TRP A 77 -33.20 -10.59 -8.80
C TRP A 77 -34.63 -10.06 -8.53
N GLY A 78 -34.87 -8.77 -8.77
CA GLY A 78 -36.19 -8.14 -8.71
C GLY A 78 -36.81 -8.01 -10.10
#